data_AF-A0A2I0UJ92-F1
#
_entry.id   AF-A0A2I0UJ92-F1
#
_cell.length_a   1.000
_cell.length_b   1.000
_cell.length_c   1.000
_cell.angle_alpha   90.00
_cell.angle_beta   90.00
_cell.angle_gamma   90.00
#
_symmetry.space_group_name_H-M   'P 1'
#
loop_
_entity.id
_entity.type
_entity.pdbx_description
1 polymer ?
#
loop_
_entity_poly.entity_id
_entity_poly.type
_entity_poly.pdbx_seq_one_letter_code
_entity_poly.pdbx_strand_id
1 'polypeptide(L)'
;MLFPIFKKWKKEDPEKYRLVSLTLIPGKLMEQLILETISCYMHHKKIIRSWQHEFTKGKSCLTNLINLCDEITGLVDERIAVDIVYPEINSGIECTFSKFADNAKLGGAVDMPEGWDAIQRDLDRLEKWAHVNLVRFKKAKCSILHLGWGKPQYQYSLGNEGIESSTAEKDLRIKVDGKLNMSQQRALTEQKANHILGCIKRSVTNRSREVILPLYFSLERPQLEYCVQLWGPQHRKDKDLLK
;
A
#
# COMPACT_ATOMS: atom_id res chain seq x y z
N MET A 1 -13.61 26.79 6.01
CA MET A 1 -14.79 26.16 5.38
C MET A 1 -14.47 24.69 5.15
N LEU A 2 -15.34 23.77 5.59
CA LEU A 2 -15.17 22.32 5.44
C LEU A 2 -15.98 21.82 4.25
N PHE A 3 -15.34 21.06 3.36
CA PHE A 3 -15.96 20.48 2.18
C PHE A 3 -15.89 18.96 2.25
N PRO A 4 -17.04 18.25 2.21
CA PRO A 4 -17.05 16.81 2.17
C PRO A 4 -16.74 16.29 0.76
N ILE A 5 -15.70 15.47 0.62
CA ILE A 5 -15.32 14.78 -0.61
C ILE A 5 -15.65 13.29 -0.49
N PHE A 6 -16.38 12.76 -1.47
CA PHE A 6 -16.79 11.36 -1.48
C PHE A 6 -15.63 10.39 -1.79
N LYS A 7 -15.45 9.34 -0.98
CA LYS A 7 -14.39 8.32 -1.14
C LYS A 7 -14.74 7.25 -2.20
N LYS A 8 -15.87 6.52 -2.09
CA LYS A 8 -16.33 5.43 -3.02
C LYS A 8 -17.65 4.75 -2.56
N TRP A 9 -18.37 4.07 -3.47
CA TRP A 9 -19.63 3.28 -3.27
C TRP A 9 -20.96 4.06 -3.28
N LYS A 10 -21.71 4.02 -2.16
CA LYS A 10 -23.02 4.66 -1.96
C LYS A 10 -22.86 5.97 -1.20
N LYS A 11 -23.54 7.02 -1.67
CA LYS A 11 -23.45 8.40 -1.13
C LYS A 11 -24.22 8.59 0.18
N GLU A 12 -25.04 7.62 0.59
CA GLU A 12 -25.88 7.75 1.80
C GLU A 12 -25.10 7.58 3.12
N ASP A 13 -23.89 7.03 3.08
CA ASP A 13 -23.12 6.69 4.28
C ASP A 13 -22.09 7.79 4.62
N PRO A 14 -22.23 8.49 5.75
CA PRO A 14 -21.36 9.61 6.12
C PRO A 14 -19.90 9.20 6.37
N GLU A 15 -19.59 7.94 6.72
CA GLU A 15 -18.20 7.47 6.89
C GLU A 15 -17.41 7.43 5.58
N LYS A 16 -18.12 7.51 4.45
CA LYS A 16 -17.54 7.51 3.10
C LYS A 16 -17.14 8.90 2.62
N TYR A 17 -17.29 9.94 3.44
CA TYR A 17 -16.84 11.28 3.11
C TYR A 17 -15.52 11.62 3.80
N ARG A 18 -14.65 12.35 3.12
CA ARG A 18 -13.47 13.03 3.69
C ARG A 18 -13.80 14.50 3.82
N LEU A 19 -13.75 15.01 5.03
CA LEU A 19 -13.83 16.46 5.24
C LEU A 19 -12.47 17.07 4.86
N VAL A 20 -12.50 18.05 3.97
CA VAL A 20 -11.32 18.84 3.58
C VAL A 20 -11.56 20.28 3.99
N SER A 21 -10.68 20.83 4.82
CA SER A 21 -10.66 22.26 5.13
C SER A 21 -9.91 23.01 4.04
N LEU A 22 -10.52 24.07 3.50
CA LEU A 22 -9.77 25.06 2.72
C LEU A 22 -9.09 26.01 3.70
N THR A 23 -7.77 25.90 3.83
CA THR A 23 -6.93 26.86 4.54
C THR A 23 -6.65 28.08 3.66
N LEU A 24 -6.63 29.27 4.29
CA LEU A 24 -6.28 30.52 3.61
C LEU A 24 -4.81 30.48 3.15
N ILE A 25 -4.47 31.28 2.13
CA ILE A 25 -3.10 31.35 1.59
C ILE A 25 -2.04 31.60 2.69
N PRO A 26 -2.24 32.52 3.65
CA PRO A 26 -1.29 32.68 4.77
C PRO A 26 -1.15 31.42 5.63
N GLY A 27 -2.24 30.66 5.82
CA GLY A 27 -2.22 29.39 6.55
C GLY A 27 -1.37 28.34 5.86
N LYS A 28 -1.48 28.22 4.53
CA LYS A 28 -0.64 27.30 3.73
C LYS A 28 0.84 27.66 3.76
N LEU A 29 1.16 28.96 3.76
CA LEU A 29 2.54 29.43 3.89
C LEU A 29 3.13 29.10 5.27
N MET A 30 2.36 29.30 6.33
CA MET A 30 2.79 28.93 7.68
C MET A 30 2.95 27.42 7.84
N GLU A 31 2.01 26.62 7.31
CA GLU A 31 2.12 25.16 7.28
C GLU A 31 3.40 24.70 6.58
N GLN A 32 3.74 25.29 5.42
CA GLN A 32 4.94 24.96 4.67
C GLN A 32 6.22 25.29 5.44
N LEU A 33 6.31 26.46 6.07
CA LEU A 33 7.46 26.87 6.88
C LEU A 33 7.67 25.96 8.09
N ILE A 34 6.58 25.61 8.77
CA ILE A 34 6.60 24.67 9.91
C ILE A 34 7.05 23.29 9.42
N LEU A 35 6.51 22.81 8.30
CA LEU A 35 6.87 21.52 7.71
C LEU A 35 8.33 21.46 7.33
N GLU A 36 8.88 22.51 6.72
CA GLU A 36 10.31 22.60 6.39
C GLU A 36 11.19 22.54 7.64
N THR A 37 10.84 23.30 8.66
CA THR A 37 11.59 23.34 9.93
C THR A 37 11.60 21.98 10.62
N ILE A 38 10.42 21.35 10.74
CA ILE A 38 10.27 20.02 11.36
C ILE A 38 11.00 18.96 10.53
N SER A 39 10.86 19.00 9.20
CA SER A 39 11.51 18.05 8.29
C SER A 39 13.03 18.10 8.43
N CYS A 40 13.62 19.30 8.43
CA CYS A 40 15.06 19.50 8.68
C CYS A 40 15.50 18.92 10.03
N TYR A 41 14.74 19.19 11.10
CA TYR A 41 15.03 18.65 12.43
C TYR A 41 14.98 17.12 12.46
N MET A 42 13.92 16.52 11.90
CA MET A 42 13.73 15.07 11.87
C MET A 42 14.83 14.35 11.07
N HIS A 43 15.27 14.93 9.96
CA HIS A 43 16.40 14.41 9.17
C HIS A 43 17.73 14.52 9.92
N HIS A 44 18.02 15.66 10.55
CA HIS A 44 19.27 15.87 11.30
C HIS A 44 19.39 14.93 12.51
N LYS A 45 18.29 14.70 13.23
CA LYS A 45 18.23 13.80 14.38
C LYS A 45 18.08 12.31 14.01
N LYS A 46 18.03 11.97 12.72
CA LYS A 46 17.79 10.60 12.21
C LYS A 46 16.57 9.92 12.84
N ILE A 47 15.52 10.72 13.12
CA ILE A 47 14.28 10.20 13.73
C ILE A 47 13.51 9.35 12.71
N ILE A 48 13.60 9.71 11.43
CA ILE A 48 12.96 9.00 10.32
C ILE A 48 13.80 7.78 9.95
N ARG A 49 13.21 6.59 10.08
CA ARG A 49 13.86 5.31 9.78
C ARG A 49 13.90 5.03 8.27
N SER A 50 14.81 4.15 7.84
CA SER A 50 15.06 3.87 6.40
C SER A 50 13.85 3.27 5.68
N TRP A 51 13.01 2.49 6.35
CA TRP A 51 11.79 1.88 5.79
C TRP A 51 10.59 2.84 5.72
N GLN A 52 10.65 4.00 6.38
CA GLN A 52 9.60 5.01 6.25
C GLN A 52 9.76 5.73 4.90
N HIS A 53 8.81 5.51 4.00
CA HIS A 53 8.82 6.06 2.64
C HIS A 53 7.89 7.25 2.43
N GLU A 54 7.00 7.48 3.39
CA GLU A 54 5.96 8.50 3.28
C GLU A 54 6.52 9.92 3.51
N PHE A 55 6.18 10.85 2.60
CA PHE A 55 6.52 12.28 2.66
C PHE A 55 8.00 12.63 2.87
N THR A 56 8.90 11.66 2.66
CA THR A 56 10.34 11.88 2.69
C THR A 56 10.87 12.18 1.29
N LYS A 57 11.76 13.16 1.19
CA LYS A 57 12.39 13.54 -0.08
C LYS A 57 13.10 12.33 -0.71
N GLY A 58 12.81 12.06 -1.99
CA GLY A 58 13.44 10.97 -2.76
C GLY A 58 12.85 9.57 -2.54
N LYS A 59 11.81 9.43 -1.71
CA LYS A 59 11.05 8.17 -1.57
C LYS A 59 9.62 8.35 -2.09
N SER A 60 9.06 7.29 -2.63
CA SER A 60 7.72 7.25 -3.23
C SER A 60 6.97 5.96 -2.87
N CYS A 61 5.68 5.89 -3.20
CA CYS A 61 4.91 4.64 -3.13
C CYS A 61 5.61 3.51 -3.90
N LEU A 62 6.15 3.84 -5.08
CA LEU A 62 6.77 2.86 -5.98
C LEU A 62 8.05 2.27 -5.39
N THR A 63 8.95 3.12 -4.88
CA THR A 63 10.19 2.66 -4.25
C THR A 63 9.91 1.83 -2.99
N ASN A 64 8.86 2.18 -2.23
CA ASN A 64 8.45 1.38 -1.06
C ASN A 64 7.99 -0.03 -1.46
N LEU A 65 7.17 -0.11 -2.51
CA LEU A 65 6.66 -1.38 -3.04
C LEU A 65 7.77 -2.23 -3.65
N ILE A 66 8.71 -1.62 -4.39
CA ILE A 66 9.85 -2.33 -4.99
C ILE A 66 10.73 -2.93 -3.90
N ASN A 67 11.15 -2.13 -2.91
CA ASN A 67 11.97 -2.61 -1.81
C ASN A 67 11.32 -3.79 -1.07
N LEU A 68 10.00 -3.67 -0.81
CA LEU A 68 9.24 -4.73 -0.17
C LEU A 68 9.17 -6.00 -1.04
N CYS A 69 8.85 -5.85 -2.33
CA CYS A 69 8.75 -6.99 -3.23
C CYS A 69 10.11 -7.67 -3.44
N ASP A 70 11.21 -6.92 -3.54
CA ASP A 70 12.55 -7.47 -3.70
C ASP A 70 12.97 -8.27 -2.45
N GLU A 71 12.70 -7.74 -1.25
CA GLU A 71 13.00 -8.42 0.02
C GLU A 71 12.20 -9.72 0.17
N ILE A 72 10.89 -9.67 -0.09
CA ILE A 72 10.02 -10.84 -0.04
C ILE A 72 10.43 -11.87 -1.11
N THR A 73 10.70 -11.43 -2.34
CA THR A 73 11.06 -12.33 -3.44
C THR A 73 12.38 -13.02 -3.15
N GLY A 74 13.37 -12.32 -2.59
CA GLY A 74 14.62 -12.92 -2.13
C GLY A 74 14.39 -14.04 -1.10
N LEU A 75 13.55 -13.79 -0.09
CA LEU A 75 13.22 -14.80 0.92
C LEU A 75 12.47 -16.00 0.31
N VAL A 76 11.50 -15.75 -0.57
CA VAL A 76 10.73 -16.82 -1.22
C VAL A 76 11.60 -17.66 -2.17
N ASP A 77 12.55 -17.04 -2.89
CA ASP A 77 13.52 -17.72 -3.75
C ASP A 77 14.46 -18.63 -2.94
N GLU A 78 14.80 -18.23 -1.71
CA GLU A 78 15.53 -19.06 -0.73
C GLU A 78 14.65 -20.16 -0.09
N ARG A 79 13.40 -20.31 -0.53
CA ARG A 79 12.38 -21.24 -0.01
C ARG A 79 11.99 -20.98 1.45
N ILE A 80 12.12 -19.73 1.88
CA ILE A 80 11.72 -19.28 3.21
C ILE A 80 10.24 -18.91 3.21
N ALA A 81 9.46 -19.44 4.16
CA ALA A 81 8.09 -19.01 4.38
C ALA A 81 8.07 -17.60 4.98
N VAL A 82 7.22 -16.71 4.45
CA VAL A 82 7.10 -15.32 4.90
C VAL A 82 5.64 -15.01 5.19
N ASP A 83 5.38 -14.48 6.38
CA ASP A 83 4.05 -14.01 6.75
C ASP A 83 4.05 -12.49 6.79
N ILE A 84 3.04 -11.88 6.17
CA ILE A 84 2.85 -10.43 6.16
C ILE A 84 1.48 -10.09 6.69
N VAL A 85 1.45 -9.37 7.81
CA VAL A 85 0.25 -8.80 8.41
C VAL A 85 0.08 -7.37 7.92
N TYR A 86 -1.16 -7.03 7.55
CA TYR A 86 -1.56 -5.70 7.11
C TYR A 86 -2.41 -4.99 8.19
N PRO A 87 -1.78 -4.42 9.24
CA PRO A 87 -2.50 -3.66 10.24
C PRO A 87 -2.95 -2.28 9.71
N GLU A 88 -4.24 -1.97 9.86
CA GLU A 88 -4.80 -0.62 9.68
C GLU A 88 -4.55 0.30 10.92
N ILE A 89 -3.28 0.55 11.33
CA ILE A 89 -2.88 1.62 12.29
C ILE A 89 -1.56 2.26 11.89
N ASN A 90 -1.44 3.53 12.27
CA ASN A 90 -0.23 4.30 12.24
C ASN A 90 0.48 4.41 13.61
N SER A 91 1.75 4.02 13.64
CA SER A 91 2.80 4.26 14.67
C SER A 91 2.85 3.35 15.91
N GLY A 92 4.05 3.16 16.45
CA GLY A 92 4.35 2.32 17.61
C GLY A 92 5.10 1.01 17.35
N ILE A 93 5.18 0.56 16.09
CA ILE A 93 5.79 -0.73 15.74
C ILE A 93 7.16 -0.55 15.08
N GLU A 94 8.10 -1.39 15.49
CA GLU A 94 9.33 -1.67 14.78
C GLU A 94 9.02 -2.66 13.64
N CYS A 95 8.46 -2.17 12.54
CA CYS A 95 8.14 -3.03 11.39
C CYS A 95 9.40 -3.48 10.65
N THR A 96 9.53 -4.79 10.43
CA THR A 96 10.65 -5.39 9.67
C THR A 96 10.65 -5.01 8.19
N PHE A 97 9.47 -4.88 7.57
CA PHE A 97 9.38 -4.84 6.10
C PHE A 97 9.12 -3.45 5.48
N SER A 98 8.03 -2.75 5.81
CA SER A 98 7.77 -1.42 5.21
C SER A 98 6.67 -0.62 5.91
N LYS A 99 6.70 0.71 5.75
CA LYS A 99 5.64 1.61 6.24
C LYS A 99 5.32 2.73 5.24
N PHE A 100 4.05 2.89 4.89
CA PHE A 100 3.55 4.01 4.08
C PHE A 100 2.18 4.51 4.56
N ALA A 101 2.06 5.78 4.96
CA ALA A 101 0.80 6.33 5.46
C ALA A 101 0.19 5.47 6.56
N ASP A 102 -1.13 5.34 6.57
CA ASP A 102 -1.87 4.50 7.51
C ASP A 102 -1.68 2.99 7.28
N ASN A 103 -0.90 2.60 6.26
CA ASN A 103 -0.63 1.20 5.91
C ASN A 103 0.77 0.80 6.42
N ALA A 104 0.83 0.40 7.69
CA ALA A 104 2.00 -0.32 8.20
C ALA A 104 1.93 -1.79 7.72
N LYS A 105 3.09 -2.41 7.45
CA LYS A 105 3.19 -3.83 7.18
C LYS A 105 4.15 -4.46 8.17
N LEU A 106 3.67 -5.48 8.86
CA LEU A 106 4.48 -6.30 9.74
C LEU A 106 4.72 -7.63 9.04
N GLY A 107 5.92 -8.17 9.13
CA GLY A 107 6.12 -9.54 8.72
C GLY A 107 7.55 -10.00 8.96
N GLY A 108 7.78 -11.27 8.69
CA GLY A 108 9.10 -11.86 8.77
C GLY A 108 9.11 -13.27 8.20
N ALA A 109 10.30 -13.86 8.17
CA ALA A 109 10.47 -15.28 7.92
C ALA A 109 9.83 -16.09 9.05
N VAL A 110 9.06 -17.13 8.71
CA VAL A 110 8.31 -17.98 9.65
C VAL A 110 8.63 -19.47 9.48
N ASP A 111 9.77 -19.80 8.88
CA ASP A 111 10.23 -21.19 8.79
C ASP A 111 10.46 -21.84 10.15
N MET A 112 10.74 -21.01 11.15
CA MET A 112 11.01 -21.40 12.53
C MET A 112 10.00 -20.75 13.47
N PRO A 113 9.61 -21.40 14.58
CA PRO A 113 8.64 -20.86 15.55
C PRO A 113 9.01 -19.48 16.08
N GLU A 114 10.31 -19.17 16.18
CA GLU A 114 10.82 -17.88 16.63
C GLU A 114 10.37 -16.72 15.72
N GLY A 115 10.21 -16.99 14.43
CA GLY A 115 9.71 -16.02 13.45
C GLY A 115 8.23 -15.70 13.68
N TRP A 116 7.42 -16.73 13.95
CA TRP A 116 6.03 -16.57 14.35
C TRP A 116 5.91 -15.78 15.67
N ASP A 117 6.70 -16.17 16.68
CA ASP A 117 6.75 -15.48 17.98
C ASP A 117 7.16 -14.01 17.85
N ALA A 118 8.05 -13.67 16.91
CA ALA A 118 8.44 -12.29 16.64
C ALA A 118 7.27 -11.47 16.11
N ILE A 119 6.56 -11.98 15.10
CA ILE A 119 5.41 -11.31 14.49
C ILE A 119 4.27 -11.15 15.53
N GLN A 120 3.96 -12.19 16.32
CA GLN A 120 2.94 -12.08 17.36
C GLN A 120 3.31 -11.06 18.45
N ARG A 121 4.57 -11.03 18.90
CA ARG A 121 5.05 -10.02 19.88
C ARG A 121 4.89 -8.59 19.36
N ASP A 122 5.14 -8.35 18.08
CA ASP A 122 4.97 -7.02 17.50
C ASP A 122 3.50 -6.62 17.35
N LEU A 123 2.60 -7.59 17.09
CA LEU A 123 1.15 -7.37 17.16
C LEU A 123 0.70 -7.01 18.59
N ASP A 124 1.19 -7.70 19.60
CA ASP A 124 0.86 -7.41 21.00
C ASP A 124 1.35 -6.00 21.41
N ARG A 125 2.54 -5.60 20.93
CA ARG A 125 3.08 -4.25 21.13
C ARG A 125 2.21 -3.20 20.45
N LEU A 126 1.75 -3.48 19.23
CA LEU A 126 0.83 -2.60 18.50
C LEU A 126 -0.47 -2.39 19.27
N GLU A 127 -1.08 -3.47 19.78
CA GLU A 127 -2.34 -3.36 20.52
C GLU A 127 -2.17 -2.57 21.82
N LYS A 128 -1.06 -2.79 22.55
CA LYS A 128 -0.72 -2.01 23.75
C LYS A 128 -0.53 -0.54 23.41
N TRP A 129 0.22 -0.23 22.35
CA TRP A 129 0.43 1.14 21.90
C TRP A 129 -0.90 1.81 21.53
N ALA A 130 -1.78 1.12 20.81
CA ALA A 130 -3.08 1.65 20.43
C ALA A 130 -3.95 1.97 21.66
N HIS A 131 -3.94 1.10 22.67
CA HIS A 131 -4.60 1.35 23.95
C HIS A 131 -4.06 2.60 24.66
N VAL A 132 -2.74 2.73 24.77
CA VAL A 132 -2.10 3.89 25.44
C VAL A 132 -2.38 5.21 24.71
N ASN A 133 -2.43 5.17 23.37
CA ASN A 133 -2.63 6.37 22.55
C ASN A 133 -4.11 6.62 22.20
N LEU A 134 -5.03 5.85 22.79
CA LEU A 134 -6.48 5.93 22.54
C LEU A 134 -6.84 5.83 21.04
N VAL A 135 -6.03 5.09 20.28
CA VAL A 135 -6.24 4.88 18.85
C VAL A 135 -7.12 3.66 18.64
N ARG A 136 -8.28 3.86 18.02
CA ARG A 136 -9.21 2.76 17.70
C ARG A 136 -8.70 1.97 16.50
N PHE A 137 -8.27 0.73 16.74
CA PHE A 137 -7.92 -0.18 15.66
C PHE A 137 -9.15 -0.78 14.98
N LYS A 138 -9.09 -0.93 13.66
CA LYS A 138 -10.10 -1.64 12.88
C LYS A 138 -9.67 -3.09 12.67
N LYS A 139 -9.86 -3.92 13.71
CA LYS A 139 -9.50 -5.36 13.73
C LYS A 139 -10.03 -6.12 12.51
N ALA A 140 -11.29 -5.88 12.13
CA ALA A 140 -11.94 -6.51 10.98
C ALA A 140 -11.32 -6.20 9.60
N LYS A 141 -10.38 -5.26 9.51
CA LYS A 141 -9.64 -4.95 8.27
C LYS A 141 -8.21 -5.48 8.29
N CYS A 142 -7.77 -6.01 9.42
CA CYS A 142 -6.47 -6.64 9.54
C CYS A 142 -6.53 -8.01 8.90
N SER A 143 -5.58 -8.30 8.03
CA SER A 143 -5.48 -9.60 7.38
C SER A 143 -4.02 -10.02 7.27
N ILE A 144 -3.84 -11.33 7.13
CA ILE A 144 -2.53 -11.93 6.92
C ILE A 144 -2.42 -12.54 5.53
N LEU A 145 -1.29 -12.27 4.88
CA LEU A 145 -0.90 -12.91 3.63
C LEU A 145 0.27 -13.86 3.91
N HIS A 146 0.03 -15.16 3.73
CA HIS A 146 1.05 -16.20 3.82
C HIS A 146 1.75 -16.38 2.47
N LEU A 147 3.07 -16.38 2.46
CA LEU A 147 3.92 -16.53 1.29
C LEU A 147 4.90 -17.69 1.48
N GLY A 148 5.19 -18.41 0.40
CA GLY A 148 6.02 -19.63 0.43
C GLY A 148 5.21 -20.92 0.26
N TRP A 149 5.85 -21.97 -0.25
CA TRP A 149 5.17 -23.21 -0.65
C TRP A 149 5.29 -24.32 0.41
N GLY A 150 4.17 -24.97 0.72
CA GLY A 150 4.14 -26.24 1.46
C GLY A 150 4.42 -26.14 2.97
N LYS A 151 4.31 -24.93 3.55
CA LYS A 151 4.62 -24.66 4.96
C LYS A 151 3.35 -24.44 5.79
N PRO A 152 3.38 -24.69 7.12
CA PRO A 152 2.24 -24.46 8.00
C PRO A 152 1.82 -22.98 7.97
N GLN A 153 0.52 -22.72 7.85
CA GLN A 153 -0.03 -21.38 7.97
C GLN A 153 -0.29 -21.10 9.45
N TYR A 154 0.49 -20.19 10.02
CA TYR A 154 0.31 -19.82 11.41
C TYR A 154 -0.90 -18.90 11.59
N GLN A 155 -1.57 -19.06 12.73
CA GLN A 155 -2.63 -18.14 13.13
C GLN A 155 -2.06 -17.06 14.05
N TYR A 156 -2.62 -15.87 13.93
CA TYR A 156 -2.25 -14.70 14.73
C TYR A 156 -3.50 -14.12 15.35
N SER A 157 -3.34 -13.49 16.51
CA SER A 157 -4.42 -12.77 17.18
C SER A 157 -4.00 -11.33 17.43
N LEU A 158 -4.98 -10.44 17.46
CA LEU A 158 -4.80 -9.11 18.00
C LEU A 158 -5.73 -8.95 19.22
N GLY A 159 -5.13 -9.12 20.40
CA GLY A 159 -5.84 -9.27 21.65
C GLY A 159 -6.64 -10.56 21.66
N ASN A 160 -7.95 -10.44 21.87
CA ASN A 160 -8.86 -11.58 21.95
C ASN A 160 -9.47 -11.99 20.59
N GLU A 161 -9.11 -11.32 19.49
CA GLU A 161 -9.67 -11.57 18.16
C GLU A 161 -8.61 -12.18 17.24
N GLY A 162 -8.95 -13.27 16.55
CA GLY A 162 -8.09 -13.86 15.52
C GLY A 162 -8.05 -12.99 14.26
N ILE A 163 -6.90 -12.96 13.60
CA ILE A 163 -6.72 -12.28 12.30
C ILE A 163 -7.05 -13.27 11.18
N GLU A 164 -7.88 -12.85 10.23
CA GLU A 164 -8.25 -13.68 9.08
C GLU A 164 -7.11 -13.75 8.05
N SER A 165 -6.90 -14.95 7.51
CA SER A 165 -5.97 -15.14 6.39
C SER A 165 -6.63 -14.76 5.07
N SER A 166 -5.84 -14.09 4.22
CA SER A 166 -6.25 -13.60 2.92
C SER A 166 -5.36 -14.22 1.85
N THR A 167 -5.97 -14.60 0.73
CA THR A 167 -5.24 -15.17 -0.41
C THR A 167 -4.57 -14.09 -1.27
N ALA A 168 -5.04 -12.85 -1.16
CA ALA A 168 -4.47 -11.71 -1.86
C ALA A 168 -4.86 -10.41 -1.20
N GLU A 169 -3.86 -9.56 -0.97
CA GLU A 169 -4.03 -8.27 -0.32
C GLU A 169 -3.79 -7.10 -1.26
N LYS A 170 -4.44 -5.97 -0.94
CA LYS A 170 -4.32 -4.76 -1.75
C LYS A 170 -3.54 -3.69 -1.01
N ASP A 171 -2.35 -3.39 -1.50
CA ASP A 171 -1.54 -2.30 -0.97
C ASP A 171 -1.18 -1.26 -2.04
N LEU A 172 -1.33 0.02 -1.70
CA LEU A 172 -1.00 1.15 -2.58
C LEU A 172 -1.56 1.01 -4.02
N ARG A 173 -2.76 0.42 -4.13
CA ARG A 173 -3.52 0.12 -5.36
C ARG A 173 -3.01 -1.09 -6.16
N ILE A 174 -2.00 -1.80 -5.68
CA ILE A 174 -1.49 -3.07 -6.21
C ILE A 174 -2.09 -4.22 -5.41
N LYS A 175 -2.55 -5.25 -6.12
CA LYS A 175 -2.95 -6.52 -5.53
C LYS A 175 -1.74 -7.45 -5.51
N VAL A 176 -1.39 -7.95 -4.33
CA VAL A 176 -0.33 -8.92 -4.09
C VAL A 176 -0.99 -10.22 -3.66
N ASP A 177 -0.79 -11.30 -4.42
CA ASP A 177 -1.33 -12.62 -4.06
C ASP A 177 -0.29 -13.49 -3.36
N GLY A 178 -0.76 -14.58 -2.73
CA GLY A 178 0.09 -15.52 -1.99
C GLY A 178 1.17 -16.23 -2.85
N LYS A 179 1.11 -16.08 -4.18
CA LYS A 179 2.08 -16.64 -5.13
C LYS A 179 2.94 -15.56 -5.78
N LEU A 180 2.78 -14.29 -5.36
CA LEU A 180 3.40 -13.11 -5.97
C LEU A 180 3.12 -13.00 -7.49
N ASN A 181 2.02 -13.56 -7.96
CA ASN A 181 1.65 -13.56 -9.36
C ASN A 181 0.98 -12.23 -9.74
N MET A 182 1.62 -11.50 -10.65
CA MET A 182 1.16 -10.18 -11.10
C MET A 182 0.01 -10.23 -12.13
N SER A 183 -0.42 -11.42 -12.58
CA SER A 183 -1.51 -11.58 -13.56
C SER A 183 -2.84 -10.97 -13.10
N GLN A 184 -3.19 -11.15 -11.81
CA GLN A 184 -4.41 -10.54 -11.26
C GLN A 184 -4.33 -9.01 -11.27
N GLN A 185 -3.16 -8.45 -10.94
CA GLN A 185 -2.94 -7.01 -10.99
C GLN A 185 -3.01 -6.46 -12.42
N ARG A 186 -2.45 -7.19 -13.39
CA ARG A 186 -2.55 -6.86 -14.83
C ARG A 186 -4.00 -6.79 -15.27
N ALA A 187 -4.79 -7.83 -15.00
CA ALA A 187 -6.21 -7.88 -15.35
C ALA A 187 -7.02 -6.73 -14.72
N LEU A 188 -6.78 -6.42 -13.43
CA LEU A 188 -7.43 -5.31 -12.75
C LEU A 188 -7.05 -3.93 -13.32
N THR A 189 -5.81 -3.78 -13.79
CA THR A 189 -5.32 -2.54 -14.38
C THR A 189 -5.89 -2.35 -15.78
N GLU A 190 -5.92 -3.40 -16.58
CA GLU A 190 -6.57 -3.45 -17.88
C GLU A 190 -8.07 -3.14 -17.78
N GLN A 191 -8.77 -3.76 -16.82
CA GLN A 191 -10.20 -3.50 -16.61
C GLN A 191 -10.49 -2.01 -16.29
N LYS A 192 -9.63 -1.37 -15.47
CA LYS A 192 -9.77 0.07 -15.18
C LYS A 192 -9.48 0.95 -16.39
N ALA A 193 -8.44 0.63 -17.14
CA ALA A 193 -8.10 1.34 -18.38
C ALA A 193 -9.26 1.27 -19.37
N ASN A 194 -9.78 0.05 -19.60
CA ASN A 194 -10.94 -0.18 -20.47
C ASN A 194 -12.20 0.55 -19.99
N HIS A 195 -12.44 0.60 -18.68
CA HIS A 195 -13.56 1.37 -18.13
C HIS A 195 -13.41 2.87 -18.39
N ILE A 196 -12.22 3.45 -18.19
CA ILE A 196 -11.94 4.87 -18.47
C ILE A 196 -12.11 5.16 -19.95
N LEU A 197 -11.55 4.30 -20.82
CA LEU A 197 -11.71 4.41 -22.26
C LEU A 197 -13.19 4.36 -22.67
N GLY A 198 -13.96 3.46 -22.06
CA GLY A 198 -15.41 3.37 -22.23
C GLY A 198 -16.17 4.59 -21.74
N CYS A 199 -15.68 5.29 -20.70
CA CYS A 199 -16.22 6.57 -20.27
C CYS A 199 -15.92 7.65 -21.31
N ILE A 200 -14.66 7.80 -21.76
CA ILE A 200 -14.26 8.78 -22.77
C ILE A 200 -15.08 8.61 -24.05
N LYS A 201 -15.23 7.38 -24.54
CA LYS A 201 -16.02 7.07 -25.74
C LYS A 201 -17.51 7.45 -25.63
N ARG A 202 -18.07 7.42 -24.42
CA ARG A 202 -19.48 7.74 -24.15
C ARG A 202 -19.72 9.22 -23.84
N SER A 203 -18.78 9.89 -23.19
CA SER A 203 -18.94 11.27 -22.74
C SER A 203 -18.43 12.31 -23.75
N VAL A 204 -17.50 11.94 -24.62
CA VAL A 204 -16.90 12.87 -25.58
C VAL A 204 -17.53 12.66 -26.96
N THR A 205 -18.29 13.65 -27.41
CA THR A 205 -18.95 13.66 -28.72
C THR A 205 -17.96 13.92 -29.86
N ASN A 206 -16.95 14.77 -29.63
CA ASN A 206 -15.90 15.06 -30.60
C ASN A 206 -14.78 14.00 -30.55
N ARG A 207 -14.70 13.18 -31.61
CA ARG A 207 -13.71 12.10 -31.73
C ARG A 207 -12.44 12.50 -32.48
N SER A 208 -12.16 13.80 -32.63
CA SER A 208 -10.93 14.25 -33.28
C SER A 208 -9.71 13.75 -32.51
N ARG A 209 -8.64 13.46 -33.25
CA ARG A 209 -7.35 13.03 -32.69
C ARG A 209 -6.84 14.03 -31.66
N GLU A 210 -7.04 15.31 -31.90
CA GLU A 210 -6.62 16.44 -31.06
C GLU A 210 -7.33 16.47 -29.70
N VAL A 211 -8.54 15.92 -29.60
CA VAL A 211 -9.31 15.87 -28.35
C VAL A 211 -9.12 14.53 -27.64
N ILE A 212 -9.12 13.42 -28.39
CA ILE A 212 -9.04 12.08 -27.82
C ILE A 212 -7.62 11.77 -27.31
N LEU A 213 -6.57 12.17 -28.02
CA LEU A 213 -5.19 11.86 -27.59
C LEU A 213 -4.83 12.48 -26.24
N PRO A 214 -5.08 13.78 -25.96
CA PRO A 214 -4.78 14.35 -24.65
C PRO A 214 -5.56 13.67 -23.52
N LEU A 215 -6.81 13.27 -23.76
CA LEU A 215 -7.64 12.57 -22.77
C LEU A 215 -7.11 11.16 -22.49
N TYR A 216 -6.70 10.44 -23.53
CA TYR A 216 -6.05 9.13 -23.39
C TYR A 216 -4.77 9.23 -22.56
N PHE A 217 -3.89 10.18 -22.91
CA PHE A 217 -2.61 10.38 -22.23
C PHE A 217 -2.75 10.86 -20.79
N SER A 218 -3.79 11.63 -20.47
CA SER A 218 -4.01 12.17 -19.11
C SER A 218 -4.78 11.24 -18.18
N LEU A 219 -5.66 10.37 -18.70
CA LEU A 219 -6.57 9.58 -17.87
C LEU A 219 -6.27 8.08 -17.91
N GLU A 220 -5.95 7.54 -19.07
CA GLU A 220 -5.77 6.09 -19.25
C GLU A 220 -4.31 5.68 -19.03
N ARG A 221 -3.38 6.35 -19.72
CA ARG A 221 -1.94 6.03 -19.65
C ARG A 221 -1.38 6.00 -18.22
N PRO A 222 -1.73 6.94 -17.31
CA PRO A 222 -1.24 6.87 -15.94
C PRO A 222 -1.69 5.63 -15.16
N GLN A 223 -2.83 5.01 -15.53
CA GLN A 223 -3.25 3.75 -14.89
C GLN A 223 -2.37 2.58 -15.33
N LEU A 224 -1.93 2.56 -16.59
CA LEU A 224 -1.08 1.51 -17.16
C LEU A 224 0.40 1.68 -16.75
N GLU A 225 0.88 2.91 -16.60
CA GLU A 225 2.27 3.17 -16.23
C GLU A 225 2.52 3.06 -14.72
N TYR A 226 1.49 3.22 -13.90
CA TYR A 226 1.64 3.14 -12.45
C TYR A 226 2.16 1.77 -12.01
N CYS A 227 3.34 1.78 -11.39
CA CYS A 227 4.02 0.61 -10.85
C CYS A 227 4.39 -0.45 -11.89
N VAL A 228 4.51 -0.10 -13.17
CA VAL A 228 4.91 -1.03 -14.25
C VAL A 228 6.25 -1.73 -13.97
N GLN A 229 7.13 -1.13 -13.16
CA GLN A 229 8.38 -1.78 -12.72
C GLN A 229 8.13 -3.06 -11.90
N LEU A 230 7.02 -3.14 -11.16
CA LEU A 230 6.68 -4.32 -10.36
C LEU A 230 6.06 -5.47 -11.17
N TRP A 231 5.48 -5.19 -12.33
CA TRP A 231 4.70 -6.19 -13.09
C TRP A 231 5.02 -6.23 -14.58
N GLY A 232 5.97 -5.43 -15.05
CA GLY A 232 6.58 -5.57 -16.37
C GLY A 232 7.53 -6.76 -16.38
N PRO A 233 7.75 -7.41 -17.54
CA PRO A 233 8.71 -8.51 -17.65
C PRO A 233 10.12 -7.95 -17.45
N GLN A 234 10.61 -7.95 -16.21
CA GLN A 234 11.96 -7.49 -15.87
C GLN A 234 12.99 -8.63 -15.97
N HIS A 235 12.57 -9.89 -15.92
CA HIS A 235 13.49 -11.02 -16.03
C HIS A 235 13.73 -11.43 -17.48
N ARG A 236 15.00 -11.72 -17.81
CA ARG A 236 15.46 -12.22 -19.11
C ARG A 236 14.67 -13.45 -19.59
N LYS A 237 14.18 -14.28 -18.65
CA LYS A 237 13.40 -15.49 -18.92
C LYS A 237 12.00 -15.21 -19.49
N ASP A 238 11.40 -14.05 -19.21
CA ASP A 238 10.08 -13.69 -19.73
C ASP A 238 10.14 -13.16 -21.17
N LYS A 239 11.33 -12.75 -21.64
CA LYS A 239 11.54 -12.34 -23.04
C LYS A 239 11.55 -13.52 -24.01
N ASP A 240 11.96 -14.69 -23.54
CA ASP A 240 12.01 -15.91 -24.37
C ASP A 240 10.63 -16.53 -24.60
N LEU A 241 9.61 -16.12 -23.82
CA LEU A 241 8.22 -16.56 -23.91
C LEU A 241 7.35 -15.66 -24.80
N LEU A 242 7.89 -14.58 -25.37
CA LEU A 242 7.22 -13.70 -26.32
C LEU A 242 7.72 -13.90 -27.77
N LYS A 243 7.74 -15.17 -28.21
CA LYS A 243 7.85 -15.51 -29.64
C LYS A 243 6.48 -15.56 -30.29
#